data_AF-A0A920EYE3-F1
#
_entry.id   AF-A0A920EYE3-F1
#
_cell.length_a   1.000
_cell.length_b   1.000
_cell.length_c   1.000
_cell.angle_alpha   90.00
_cell.angle_beta   90.00
_cell.angle_gamma   90.00
#
_symmetry.space_group_name_H-M   'P 1'
#
loop_
_entity.id
_entity.type
_entity.pdbx_description
1 polymer ?
#
loop_
_entity_poly.entity_id
_entity_poly.type
_entity_poly.pdbx_seq_one_letter_code
_entity_poly.pdbx_strand_id
1 'polypeptide(L)'
;MTTKYSSIGIFCKPNLPDSTLLYTVDTILSTIYSTGSNCSVYIETETAQCVSMDPKKDLYKNIIIGTFDEIKNSVDLAIAIGGDGTLLGLARQFAQYEAHIIGINQGRLGFTTDLDETDIKNELGSLLLHGGNVEERDMISVRAMRQSVDKKNKVFFSGLALNDAVVNRAAISNMVELDVWVENSFLHSMRGDGLVICTPTGSTAYALSVNGPIIHPKLSCFCLVPIASQALSSRPISIPPDMEITIVIKNGSGTVLHCDMQTVTELQDGDRIVVKKSIHKAKMLHPKTYDYFSLLRKKLRWNINPQRIDNNPS
;
A
#
# COMPACT_ATOMS: atom_id res chain seq x y z
N MET A 1 -12.23 -26.04 -16.73
CA MET A 1 -11.23 -25.29 -17.54
C MET A 1 -10.06 -24.98 -16.61
N THR A 2 -8.82 -24.91 -17.10
CA THR A 2 -7.68 -24.49 -16.27
C THR A 2 -7.71 -22.98 -16.11
N THR A 3 -7.79 -22.50 -14.86
CA THR A 3 -7.63 -21.08 -14.53
C THR A 3 -6.22 -20.60 -14.82
N LYS A 4 -6.08 -19.28 -14.96
CA LYS A 4 -4.76 -18.65 -15.02
C LYS A 4 -3.98 -18.81 -13.71
N TYR A 5 -4.71 -18.87 -12.60
CA TYR A 5 -4.19 -19.00 -11.24
C TYR A 5 -4.50 -20.38 -10.69
N SER A 6 -3.48 -21.07 -10.19
CA SER A 6 -3.61 -22.42 -9.63
C SER A 6 -3.84 -22.40 -8.13
N SER A 7 -3.51 -21.30 -7.44
CA SER A 7 -3.54 -21.23 -5.99
C SER A 7 -3.89 -19.85 -5.46
N ILE A 8 -5.12 -19.71 -4.98
CA ILE A 8 -5.71 -18.42 -4.61
C ILE A 8 -5.71 -18.29 -3.09
N GLY A 9 -5.14 -17.23 -2.54
CA GLY A 9 -5.21 -16.89 -1.12
C GLY A 9 -6.20 -15.76 -0.84
N ILE A 10 -7.00 -15.87 0.21
CA ILE A 10 -7.95 -14.85 0.65
C ILE A 10 -7.50 -14.28 2.00
N PHE A 11 -7.40 -12.95 2.05
CA PHE A 11 -6.82 -12.21 3.19
C PHE A 11 -7.71 -11.01 3.57
N CYS A 12 -7.88 -10.79 4.86
CA CYS A 12 -8.62 -9.67 5.44
C CYS A 12 -7.94 -9.25 6.75
N LYS A 13 -7.82 -7.94 7.00
CA LYS A 13 -7.40 -7.44 8.32
C LYS A 13 -8.60 -7.22 9.24
N PRO A 14 -8.47 -7.41 10.57
CA PRO A 14 -9.58 -7.34 11.52
C PRO A 14 -10.17 -5.93 11.63
N ASN A 15 -11.44 -5.84 12.07
CA ASN A 15 -12.29 -4.64 12.32
C ASN A 15 -13.47 -4.43 11.36
N LEU A 16 -13.75 -5.37 10.46
CA LEU A 16 -14.97 -5.34 9.64
C LEU A 16 -16.13 -6.05 10.38
N PRO A 17 -17.40 -5.63 10.20
CA PRO A 17 -18.54 -6.34 10.77
C PRO A 17 -18.61 -7.78 10.22
N ASP A 18 -18.72 -8.76 11.11
CA ASP A 18 -18.63 -10.20 10.80
C ASP A 18 -19.55 -10.66 9.65
N SER A 19 -20.74 -10.07 9.51
CA SER A 19 -21.75 -10.51 8.52
C SER A 19 -21.43 -10.10 7.09
N THR A 20 -20.93 -8.88 6.85
CA THR A 20 -20.56 -8.41 5.50
C THR A 20 -19.32 -9.12 5.00
N LEU A 21 -18.34 -9.35 5.88
CA LEU A 21 -17.12 -10.06 5.53
C LEU A 21 -17.41 -11.51 5.13
N LEU A 22 -18.24 -12.20 5.91
CA LEU A 22 -18.69 -13.56 5.59
C LEU A 22 -19.36 -13.64 4.22
N TYR A 23 -20.27 -12.72 3.90
CA TYR A 23 -20.96 -12.72 2.60
C TYR A 23 -20.00 -12.47 1.42
N THR A 24 -19.02 -11.58 1.58
CA THR A 24 -18.01 -11.36 0.53
C THR A 24 -17.11 -12.59 0.35
N VAL A 25 -16.64 -13.22 1.43
CA VAL A 25 -15.86 -14.48 1.34
C VAL A 25 -16.68 -15.57 0.66
N ASP A 26 -17.94 -15.75 1.05
CA ASP A 26 -18.87 -16.68 0.41
C ASP A 26 -19.03 -16.42 -1.09
N THR A 27 -19.13 -15.15 -1.47
CA THR A 27 -19.28 -14.73 -2.87
C THR A 27 -18.03 -15.01 -3.68
N ILE A 28 -16.84 -14.74 -3.11
CA ILE A 28 -15.54 -15.07 -3.73
C ILE A 28 -15.43 -16.57 -3.95
N LEU A 29 -15.66 -17.38 -2.91
CA LEU A 29 -15.59 -18.84 -2.99
C LEU A 29 -16.58 -19.40 -4.01
N SER A 30 -17.84 -18.93 -3.99
CA SER A 30 -18.86 -19.34 -4.96
C SER A 30 -18.47 -18.97 -6.40
N THR A 31 -17.82 -17.82 -6.59
CA THR A 31 -17.31 -17.40 -7.90
C THR A 31 -16.14 -18.28 -8.34
N ILE A 32 -15.20 -18.59 -7.45
CA ILE A 32 -14.09 -19.51 -7.72
C ILE A 32 -14.64 -20.89 -8.14
N TYR A 33 -15.56 -21.49 -7.37
CA TYR A 33 -16.08 -22.82 -7.71
C TYR A 33 -16.96 -22.84 -8.96
N SER A 34 -17.75 -21.80 -9.21
CA SER A 34 -18.62 -21.74 -10.40
C SER A 34 -17.84 -21.63 -11.71
N THR A 35 -16.59 -21.15 -11.68
CA THR A 35 -15.71 -21.14 -12.85
C THR A 35 -15.25 -22.55 -13.29
N GLY A 36 -15.55 -23.60 -12.51
CA GLY A 36 -15.20 -24.99 -12.84
C GLY A 36 -13.69 -25.23 -12.79
N SER A 37 -13.04 -24.54 -11.86
CA SER A 37 -11.58 -24.39 -11.78
C SER A 37 -11.01 -25.31 -10.72
N ASN A 38 -9.96 -26.04 -11.08
CA ASN A 38 -9.26 -26.92 -10.15
C ASN A 38 -8.10 -26.16 -9.48
N CYS A 39 -8.43 -25.11 -8.73
CA CYS A 39 -7.46 -24.31 -7.99
C CYS A 39 -7.53 -24.62 -6.49
N SER A 40 -6.37 -24.62 -5.84
CA SER A 40 -6.29 -24.67 -4.37
C SER A 40 -6.67 -23.32 -3.79
N VAL A 41 -7.55 -23.31 -2.79
CA VAL A 41 -7.97 -22.08 -2.11
C VAL A 41 -7.41 -22.06 -0.70
N TYR A 42 -6.69 -21.00 -0.37
CA TYR A 42 -6.10 -20.75 0.93
C TYR A 42 -6.83 -19.61 1.63
N ILE A 43 -7.04 -19.72 2.94
CA ILE A 43 -7.53 -18.63 3.79
C ILE A 43 -6.56 -18.45 4.94
N GLU A 44 -6.12 -17.21 5.16
CA GLU A 44 -5.27 -16.88 6.29
C GLU A 44 -6.00 -17.15 7.61
N THR A 45 -5.32 -17.75 8.61
CA THR A 45 -5.89 -18.04 9.93
C THR A 45 -6.60 -16.84 10.55
N GLU A 46 -6.01 -15.63 10.50
CA GLU A 46 -6.63 -14.42 11.02
C GLU A 46 -7.91 -14.06 10.27
N THR A 47 -7.92 -14.24 8.95
CA THR A 47 -9.11 -14.04 8.10
C THR A 47 -10.20 -15.05 8.44
N ALA A 48 -9.85 -16.32 8.60
CA ALA A 48 -10.78 -17.38 8.99
C ALA A 48 -11.34 -17.18 10.40
N GLN A 49 -10.62 -16.51 11.31
CA GLN A 49 -11.13 -16.15 12.64
C GLN A 49 -12.09 -14.96 12.60
N CYS A 50 -11.86 -13.99 11.72
CA CYS A 50 -12.76 -12.84 11.53
C CYS A 50 -14.10 -13.25 10.90
N VAL A 51 -14.10 -14.36 10.16
CA VAL A 51 -15.28 -14.88 9.49
C VAL A 51 -15.78 -16.06 10.30
N SER A 52 -16.95 -15.97 10.92
CA SER A 52 -17.55 -17.09 11.66
C SER A 52 -18.02 -18.20 10.70
N MET A 53 -17.07 -18.88 10.05
CA MET A 53 -17.31 -19.91 9.03
C MET A 53 -17.90 -21.16 9.70
N ASP A 54 -19.10 -21.58 9.27
CA ASP A 54 -19.66 -22.87 9.67
C ASP A 54 -18.93 -24.02 8.97
N PRO A 55 -18.12 -24.84 9.67
CA PRO A 55 -17.32 -25.91 9.06
C PRO A 55 -18.17 -26.97 8.33
N LYS A 56 -19.48 -27.02 8.58
CA LYS A 56 -20.39 -27.97 7.93
C LYS A 56 -20.85 -27.52 6.55
N LYS A 57 -20.64 -26.25 6.18
CA LYS A 57 -21.04 -25.70 4.88
C LYS A 57 -20.15 -26.30 3.78
N ASP A 58 -20.77 -26.87 2.74
CA ASP A 58 -20.07 -27.51 1.62
C ASP A 58 -19.05 -26.59 0.95
N LEU A 59 -19.30 -25.27 0.97
CA LEU A 59 -18.44 -24.25 0.41
C LEU A 59 -17.02 -24.25 1.00
N TYR A 60 -16.85 -24.76 2.23
CA TYR A 60 -15.57 -24.73 2.94
C TYR A 60 -14.86 -26.08 2.98
N LYS A 61 -15.40 -27.12 2.33
CA LYS A 61 -14.80 -28.47 2.41
C LYS A 61 -13.40 -28.57 1.80
N ASN A 62 -13.08 -27.73 0.82
CA ASN A 62 -11.85 -27.80 0.03
C ASN A 62 -10.92 -26.60 0.23
N ILE A 63 -11.08 -25.85 1.32
CA ILE A 63 -10.18 -24.73 1.66
C ILE A 63 -9.04 -25.21 2.55
N ILE A 64 -7.87 -24.60 2.39
CA ILE A 64 -6.71 -24.81 3.25
C ILE A 64 -6.56 -23.58 4.14
N ILE A 65 -6.68 -23.76 5.46
CA ILE A 65 -6.46 -22.69 6.42
C ILE A 65 -5.02 -22.78 6.92
N GLY A 66 -4.31 -21.66 6.91
CA GLY A 66 -2.96 -21.57 7.44
C GLY A 66 -2.58 -20.14 7.77
N THR A 67 -1.58 -19.98 8.62
CA THR A 67 -0.93 -18.68 8.87
C THR A 67 -0.30 -18.15 7.58
N PHE A 68 -0.06 -16.83 7.50
CA PHE A 68 0.65 -16.24 6.37
C PHE A 68 1.97 -16.99 6.06
N ASP A 69 2.73 -17.34 7.09
CA ASP A 69 4.01 -18.05 6.94
C ASP A 69 3.88 -19.44 6.32
N GLU A 70 2.79 -20.15 6.59
CA GLU A 70 2.51 -21.47 6.04
C GLU A 70 2.06 -21.40 4.57
N ILE A 71 1.30 -20.37 4.17
CA ILE A 71 0.65 -20.32 2.86
C ILE A 71 1.35 -19.43 1.82
N LYS A 72 2.20 -18.47 2.24
CA LYS A 72 2.79 -17.44 1.36
C LYS A 72 3.51 -17.96 0.11
N ASN A 73 4.16 -19.13 0.20
CA ASN A 73 4.88 -19.73 -0.93
C ASN A 73 3.97 -20.52 -1.89
N SER A 74 2.73 -20.79 -1.49
CA SER A 74 1.77 -21.56 -2.29
C SER A 74 0.84 -20.67 -3.10
N VAL A 75 0.69 -19.40 -2.75
CA VAL A 75 -0.31 -18.49 -3.35
C VAL A 75 0.27 -17.78 -4.57
N ASP A 76 -0.38 -17.92 -5.73
CA ASP A 76 -0.06 -17.18 -6.96
C ASP A 76 -0.99 -15.98 -7.21
N LEU A 77 -2.18 -15.98 -6.60
CA LEU A 77 -3.10 -14.85 -6.54
C LEU A 77 -3.57 -14.59 -5.10
N ALA A 78 -3.25 -13.41 -4.56
CA ALA A 78 -3.72 -12.95 -3.27
C ALA A 78 -4.89 -11.96 -3.45
N ILE A 79 -6.04 -12.29 -2.86
CA ILE A 79 -7.24 -11.45 -2.82
C ILE A 79 -7.30 -10.75 -1.46
N ALA A 80 -7.11 -9.43 -1.45
CA ALA A 80 -7.25 -8.60 -0.26
C ALA A 80 -8.70 -8.10 -0.11
N ILE A 81 -9.36 -8.39 0.99
CA ILE A 81 -10.69 -7.87 1.32
C ILE A 81 -10.53 -6.72 2.32
N GLY A 82 -11.01 -5.53 1.96
CA GLY A 82 -10.98 -4.35 2.82
C GLY A 82 -10.57 -3.08 2.08
N GLY A 83 -9.99 -2.12 2.80
CA GLY A 83 -9.55 -0.85 2.21
C GLY A 83 -8.12 -0.90 1.64
N ASP A 84 -7.63 0.26 1.18
CA ASP A 84 -6.26 0.41 0.66
C ASP A 84 -5.21 -0.03 1.69
N GLY A 85 -5.44 0.19 2.99
CA GLY A 85 -4.51 -0.25 4.05
C GLY A 85 -4.30 -1.77 4.09
N THR A 86 -5.36 -2.57 3.86
CA THR A 86 -5.26 -4.03 3.79
C THR A 86 -4.45 -4.44 2.57
N LEU A 87 -4.80 -3.88 1.41
CA LEU A 87 -4.12 -4.15 0.14
C LEU A 87 -2.64 -3.77 0.18
N LEU A 88 -2.31 -2.60 0.74
CA LEU A 88 -0.93 -2.12 0.93
C LEU A 88 -0.10 -3.05 1.81
N GLY A 89 -0.69 -3.54 2.90
CA GLY A 89 -0.01 -4.50 3.79
C GLY A 89 0.27 -5.81 3.08
N LEU A 90 -0.75 -6.34 2.40
CA LEU A 90 -0.65 -7.61 1.68
C LEU A 90 0.35 -7.52 0.52
N ALA A 91 0.30 -6.44 -0.26
CA ALA A 91 1.20 -6.22 -1.38
C ALA A 91 2.68 -6.20 -0.95
N ARG A 92 2.99 -5.60 0.20
CA ARG A 92 4.36 -5.65 0.76
C ARG A 92 4.80 -7.04 1.18
N GLN A 93 3.92 -7.77 1.86
CA GLN A 93 4.24 -9.11 2.33
C GLN A 93 4.47 -10.09 1.17
N PHE A 94 3.67 -9.95 0.10
CA PHE A 94 3.76 -10.76 -1.12
C PHE A 94 4.78 -10.31 -2.16
N ALA A 95 5.32 -9.09 -2.06
CA ALA A 95 6.29 -8.56 -3.03
C ALA A 95 7.53 -9.47 -3.24
N GLN A 96 7.89 -10.26 -2.23
CA GLN A 96 9.01 -11.21 -2.30
C GLN A 96 8.62 -12.61 -2.82
N TYR A 97 7.32 -12.92 -2.93
CA TYR A 97 6.78 -14.21 -3.36
C TYR A 97 6.15 -14.16 -4.76
N GLU A 98 6.28 -13.02 -5.46
CA GLU A 98 5.86 -12.84 -6.85
C GLU A 98 4.36 -13.03 -7.13
N ALA A 99 3.53 -13.18 -6.08
CA ALA A 99 2.09 -13.33 -6.18
C ALA A 99 1.43 -12.07 -6.75
N HIS A 100 0.42 -12.27 -7.59
CA HIS A 100 -0.43 -11.16 -8.04
C HIS A 100 -1.39 -10.78 -6.92
N ILE A 101 -1.63 -9.48 -6.74
CA ILE A 101 -2.51 -8.97 -5.69
C ILE A 101 -3.68 -8.21 -6.32
N ILE A 102 -4.90 -8.55 -5.91
CA ILE A 102 -6.11 -7.80 -6.26
C ILE A 102 -6.85 -7.40 -4.99
N GLY A 103 -7.36 -6.16 -4.97
CA GLY A 103 -8.12 -5.63 -3.85
C GLY A 103 -9.62 -5.61 -4.12
N ILE A 104 -10.40 -6.17 -3.19
CA ILE A 104 -11.85 -6.04 -3.11
C ILE A 104 -12.17 -5.04 -2.01
N ASN A 105 -12.76 -3.91 -2.40
CA ASN A 105 -13.15 -2.87 -1.49
C ASN A 105 -14.40 -3.26 -0.70
N GLN A 106 -14.29 -3.26 0.63
CA GLN A 106 -15.43 -3.25 1.53
C GLN A 106 -15.57 -1.88 2.21
N GLY A 107 -16.38 -1.00 1.61
CA GLY A 107 -16.72 0.30 2.18
C GLY A 107 -16.47 1.46 1.22
N ARG A 108 -15.65 2.43 1.64
CA ARG A 108 -15.31 3.58 0.80
C ARG A 108 -14.31 3.14 -0.25
N LEU A 109 -14.65 3.36 -1.53
CA LEU A 109 -13.74 3.16 -2.65
C LEU A 109 -12.35 3.72 -2.26
N GLY A 110 -11.27 2.98 -2.50
CA GLY A 110 -9.86 3.38 -2.32
C GLY A 110 -9.13 3.59 -3.65
N PHE A 111 -7.94 4.21 -3.67
CA PHE A 111 -7.15 4.48 -4.89
C PHE A 111 -6.46 3.22 -5.44
N THR A 112 -6.39 2.15 -4.65
CA THR A 112 -5.61 0.96 -5.00
C THR A 112 -6.49 -0.28 -5.15
N THR A 113 -7.68 -0.28 -4.56
CA THR A 113 -8.68 -1.36 -4.67
C THR A 113 -9.43 -1.29 -6.01
N ASP A 114 -9.53 -2.44 -6.68
CA ASP A 114 -10.00 -2.54 -8.06
C ASP A 114 -11.45 -2.96 -8.20
N LEU A 115 -11.89 -3.87 -7.32
CA LEU A 115 -13.24 -4.43 -7.36
C LEU A 115 -14.04 -3.91 -6.17
N ASP A 116 -15.31 -3.60 -6.36
CA ASP A 116 -16.28 -3.56 -5.28
C ASP A 116 -17.07 -4.88 -5.17
N GLU A 117 -17.92 -4.98 -4.17
CA GLU A 117 -18.72 -6.18 -3.93
C GLU A 117 -19.63 -6.57 -5.10
N THR A 118 -20.09 -5.58 -5.88
CA THR A 118 -20.92 -5.82 -7.07
C THR A 118 -20.10 -6.32 -8.25
N ASP A 119 -18.83 -5.93 -8.33
CA ASP A 119 -17.90 -6.35 -9.37
C ASP A 119 -17.43 -7.80 -9.20
N ILE A 120 -17.45 -8.36 -7.98
CA ILE A 120 -16.99 -9.74 -7.72
C ILE A 120 -17.67 -10.74 -8.66
N LYS A 121 -19.00 -10.67 -8.78
CA LYS A 121 -19.77 -11.61 -9.60
C LYS A 121 -19.54 -11.42 -11.10
N ASN A 122 -19.23 -10.20 -11.52
CA ASN A 122 -19.15 -9.83 -12.94
C ASN A 122 -17.72 -9.93 -13.49
N GLU A 123 -16.71 -9.61 -12.68
CA GLU A 123 -15.33 -9.46 -13.13
C GLU A 123 -14.39 -10.53 -12.61
N LEU A 124 -14.55 -10.99 -11.35
CA LEU A 124 -13.60 -11.93 -10.73
C LEU A 124 -13.54 -13.24 -11.52
N GLY A 125 -14.68 -13.82 -11.91
CA GLY A 125 -14.70 -15.08 -12.66
C GLY A 125 -13.94 -14.99 -13.99
N SER A 126 -14.15 -13.91 -14.75
CA SER A 126 -13.43 -13.64 -16.00
C SER A 126 -11.92 -13.46 -15.76
N LEU A 127 -11.57 -12.76 -14.68
CA LEU A 127 -10.18 -12.51 -14.29
C LEU A 127 -9.45 -13.79 -13.84
N LEU A 128 -10.14 -14.71 -13.16
CA LEU A 128 -9.60 -16.02 -12.80
C LEU A 128 -9.36 -16.91 -14.03
N LEU A 129 -10.30 -16.90 -14.98
CA LEU A 129 -10.22 -17.75 -16.19
C LEU A 129 -9.25 -17.20 -17.24
N HIS A 130 -9.23 -15.89 -17.45
CA HIS A 130 -8.54 -15.27 -18.58
C HIS A 130 -7.39 -14.34 -18.18
N GLY A 131 -7.26 -14.04 -16.89
CA GLY A 131 -6.33 -13.04 -16.39
C GLY A 131 -6.76 -11.60 -16.64
N GLY A 132 -6.11 -10.70 -15.91
CA GLY A 132 -6.21 -9.26 -16.05
C GLY A 132 -4.90 -8.62 -16.54
N ASN A 133 -4.83 -7.31 -16.41
CA ASN A 133 -3.63 -6.53 -16.61
C ASN A 133 -2.80 -6.56 -15.32
N VAL A 134 -1.53 -6.99 -15.43
CA VAL A 134 -0.61 -6.97 -14.29
C VAL A 134 0.22 -5.70 -14.39
N GLU A 135 0.13 -4.85 -13.37
CA GLU A 135 0.96 -3.65 -13.25
C GLU A 135 1.97 -3.84 -12.12
N GLU A 136 3.25 -3.76 -12.46
CA GLU A 136 4.32 -3.78 -11.47
C GLU A 136 4.51 -2.39 -10.87
N ARG A 137 4.40 -2.28 -9.54
CA ARG A 137 4.59 -1.04 -8.81
C ARG A 137 5.93 -1.07 -8.08
N ASP A 138 6.74 -0.05 -8.33
CA ASP A 138 7.99 0.17 -7.61
C ASP A 138 7.71 0.35 -6.11
N MET A 139 8.64 -0.12 -5.29
CA MET A 139 8.58 -0.04 -3.84
C MET A 139 9.84 0.61 -3.28
N ILE A 140 9.72 1.17 -2.08
CA ILE A 140 10.80 1.75 -1.30
C ILE A 140 11.35 0.69 -0.34
N SER A 141 12.67 0.63 -0.23
CA SER A 141 13.40 -0.01 0.86
C SER A 141 14.05 1.04 1.74
N VAL A 142 13.86 0.91 3.05
CA VAL A 142 14.40 1.85 4.04
C VAL A 142 15.29 1.10 5.02
N ARG A 143 16.41 1.71 5.40
CA ARG A 143 17.22 1.28 6.54
C ARG A 143 17.53 2.48 7.42
N ALA A 144 17.27 2.36 8.73
CA ALA A 144 17.73 3.35 9.70
C ALA A 144 18.95 2.81 10.45
N MET A 145 19.96 3.67 10.58
CA MET A 145 21.26 3.35 11.16
C MET A 145 21.59 4.33 12.27
N ARG A 146 22.13 3.81 13.37
CA ARG A 146 22.65 4.59 14.49
C ARG A 146 24.13 4.31 14.68
N GLN A 147 24.91 5.34 14.98
CA GLN A 147 26.30 5.17 15.33
C GLN A 147 26.40 4.55 16.74
N SER A 148 27.02 3.38 16.85
CA SER A 148 27.29 2.74 18.13
C SER A 148 28.53 3.33 18.82
N VAL A 149 28.72 2.96 20.09
CA VAL A 149 29.84 3.41 20.94
C VAL A 149 31.21 3.11 20.31
N ASP A 150 31.33 2.04 19.52
CA ASP A 150 32.53 1.68 18.75
C ASP A 150 32.66 2.44 17.42
N LYS A 151 31.88 3.52 17.23
CA LYS A 151 31.81 4.38 16.03
C LYS A 151 31.36 3.69 14.75
N LYS A 152 30.85 2.46 14.80
CA LYS A 152 30.28 1.78 13.63
C LYS A 152 28.81 2.16 13.44
N ASN A 153 28.35 2.22 12.21
CA ASN A 153 26.91 2.42 11.94
C ASN A 153 26.21 1.06 11.99
N LYS A 154 25.29 0.87 12.94
CA LYS A 154 24.49 -0.34 13.07
C LYS A 154 23.07 -0.08 12.54
N VAL A 155 22.62 -0.93 11.62
CA VAL A 155 21.22 -0.95 11.18
C VAL A 155 20.36 -1.45 12.35
N PHE A 156 19.37 -0.67 12.75
CA PHE A 156 18.42 -1.05 13.81
C PHE A 156 16.98 -1.16 13.30
N PHE A 157 16.69 -0.63 12.12
CA PHE A 157 15.39 -0.74 11.48
C PHE A 157 15.57 -1.01 9.98
N SER A 158 14.69 -1.83 9.43
CA SER A 158 14.56 -2.05 8.00
C SER A 158 13.08 -2.18 7.64
N GLY A 159 12.67 -1.53 6.56
CA GLY A 159 11.27 -1.49 6.15
C GLY A 159 11.11 -1.51 4.64
N LEU A 160 9.93 -1.95 4.21
CA LEU A 160 9.46 -1.83 2.83
C LEU A 160 8.18 -0.99 2.82
N ALA A 161 8.05 -0.15 1.79
CA ALA A 161 6.87 0.69 1.56
C ALA A 161 6.44 0.60 0.09
N LEU A 162 5.14 0.50 -0.15
CA LEU A 162 4.56 0.65 -1.48
C LEU A 162 4.20 2.11 -1.76
N ASN A 163 3.74 2.86 -0.76
CA ASN A 163 3.43 4.27 -0.90
C ASN A 163 4.61 5.13 -0.50
N ASP A 164 4.98 5.13 0.77
CA ASP A 164 5.87 6.14 1.33
C ASP A 164 6.67 5.69 2.56
N ALA A 165 7.86 6.29 2.66
CA ALA A 165 8.67 6.34 3.86
C ALA A 165 8.64 7.78 4.38
N VAL A 166 8.21 7.95 5.62
CA VAL A 166 7.93 9.25 6.20
C VAL A 166 8.76 9.43 7.45
N VAL A 167 9.52 10.52 7.49
CA VAL A 167 10.18 11.00 8.70
C VAL A 167 9.35 12.17 9.22
N ASN A 168 8.78 12.07 10.40
CA ASN A 168 7.96 13.13 10.98
C ASN A 168 8.23 13.32 12.47
N ARG A 169 8.03 14.54 12.95
CA ARG A 169 8.14 14.86 14.38
C ARG A 169 7.12 14.07 15.20
N ALA A 170 7.43 13.79 16.47
CA ALA A 170 6.43 13.29 17.43
C ALA A 170 5.34 14.34 17.67
N ALA A 171 4.13 13.88 18.02
CA ALA A 171 2.93 14.71 18.21
C ALA A 171 3.16 15.92 19.14
N ILE A 172 3.91 15.74 20.22
CA ILE A 172 4.25 16.78 21.21
C ILE A 172 5.77 17.01 21.20
N SER A 173 6.31 17.40 20.05
CA SER A 173 7.74 17.72 19.91
C SER A 173 7.97 18.98 19.06
N ASN A 174 9.16 19.55 19.21
CA ASN A 174 9.64 20.65 18.36
C ASN A 174 9.73 20.21 16.90
N MET A 175 9.86 21.18 15.99
CA MET A 175 10.14 20.89 14.58
C MET A 175 11.40 20.06 14.44
N VAL A 176 11.40 19.16 13.46
CA VAL A 176 12.56 18.35 13.12
C VAL A 176 13.46 19.13 12.17
N GLU A 177 14.77 19.04 12.40
CA GLU A 177 15.82 19.51 11.51
C GLU A 177 16.47 18.30 10.82
N LEU A 178 16.44 18.30 9.49
CA LEU A 178 16.86 17.19 8.64
C LEU A 178 17.91 17.69 7.64
N ASP A 179 19.04 16.99 7.53
CA ASP A 179 19.94 17.13 6.38
C ASP A 179 19.58 16.06 5.34
N VAL A 180 19.29 16.48 4.11
CA VAL A 180 18.91 15.58 3.01
C VAL A 180 20.01 15.55 1.96
N TRP A 181 20.40 14.34 1.57
CA TRP A 181 21.38 14.05 0.54
C TRP A 181 20.75 13.16 -0.53
N VAL A 182 21.14 13.38 -1.78
CA VAL A 182 20.81 12.49 -2.90
C VAL A 182 22.13 12.02 -3.48
N GLU A 183 22.38 10.71 -3.45
CA GLU A 183 23.70 10.13 -3.66
C GLU A 183 24.73 10.77 -2.73
N ASN A 184 25.80 11.35 -3.29
CA ASN A 184 26.85 12.06 -2.57
C ASN A 184 26.64 13.58 -2.56
N SER A 185 25.51 14.07 -3.09
CA SER A 185 25.22 15.49 -3.23
C SER A 185 24.33 15.98 -2.09
N PHE A 186 24.78 17.00 -1.36
CA PHE A 186 23.95 17.68 -0.38
C PHE A 186 22.81 18.40 -1.11
N LEU A 187 21.57 18.09 -0.73
CA LEU A 187 20.40 18.73 -1.32
C LEU A 187 20.02 19.99 -0.53
N HIS A 188 19.66 19.83 0.76
CA HIS A 188 19.37 20.95 1.66
C HIS A 188 19.24 20.48 3.12
N SER A 189 19.29 21.44 4.04
CA SER A 189 18.79 21.29 5.42
C SER A 189 17.36 21.82 5.50
N MET A 190 16.46 21.06 6.11
CA MET A 190 15.04 21.43 6.27
C MET A 190 14.66 21.52 7.74
N ARG A 191 13.80 22.49 8.07
CA ARG A 191 13.11 22.58 9.36
C ARG A 191 11.61 22.60 9.15
N GLY A 192 10.87 21.71 9.81
CA GLY A 192 9.42 21.59 9.67
C GLY A 192 8.86 20.41 10.46
N ASP A 193 7.72 19.89 10.01
CA ASP A 193 7.09 18.72 10.63
C ASP A 193 7.69 17.40 10.13
N GLY A 194 8.34 17.38 8.97
CA GLY A 194 8.94 16.16 8.42
C GLY A 194 9.15 16.16 6.91
N LEU A 195 9.46 14.99 6.38
CA LEU A 195 9.68 14.71 4.97
C LEU A 195 8.99 13.39 4.58
N VAL A 196 8.22 13.42 3.49
CA VAL A 196 7.69 12.22 2.84
C VAL A 196 8.61 11.87 1.67
N ILE A 197 9.03 10.61 1.58
CA ILE A 197 9.61 10.04 0.36
C ILE A 197 8.59 9.05 -0.18
N CYS A 198 7.98 9.34 -1.33
CA CYS A 198 6.93 8.49 -1.90
C CYS A 198 7.28 7.94 -3.28
N THR A 199 6.69 6.78 -3.58
CA THR A 199 6.59 6.22 -4.93
C THR A 199 5.49 6.94 -5.71
N PRO A 200 5.36 6.68 -7.03
CA PRO A 200 4.23 7.15 -7.82
C PRO A 200 2.89 6.66 -7.29
N THR A 201 2.81 5.43 -6.77
CA THR A 201 1.61 4.91 -6.09
C THR A 201 1.29 5.71 -4.82
N GLY A 202 2.32 6.07 -4.03
CA GLY A 202 2.16 6.89 -2.83
C GLY A 202 1.86 8.36 -3.09
N SER A 203 1.99 8.84 -4.33
CA SER A 203 1.70 10.24 -4.68
C SER A 203 0.25 10.65 -4.41
N THR A 204 -0.68 9.69 -4.44
CA THR A 204 -2.10 9.88 -4.11
C THR A 204 -2.44 9.55 -2.65
N ALA A 205 -1.45 9.23 -1.82
CA ALA A 205 -1.62 8.89 -0.40
C ALA A 205 -1.26 10.09 0.50
N TYR A 206 -0.31 9.93 1.44
CA TYR A 206 0.01 11.01 2.37
C TYR A 206 0.63 12.21 1.65
N ALA A 207 1.47 11.96 0.63
CA ALA A 207 2.06 12.99 -0.22
C ALA A 207 1.02 13.96 -0.79
N LEU A 208 -0.15 13.47 -1.24
CA LEU A 208 -1.22 14.33 -1.74
C LEU A 208 -1.75 15.29 -0.68
N SER A 209 -1.86 14.82 0.57
CA SER A 209 -2.36 15.61 1.70
C SER A 209 -1.41 16.75 2.08
N VAL A 210 -0.12 16.60 1.78
CA VAL A 210 0.93 17.59 2.07
C VAL A 210 1.39 18.34 0.80
N ASN A 211 0.51 18.44 -0.21
CA ASN A 211 0.72 19.17 -1.46
C ASN A 211 1.81 18.62 -2.39
N GLY A 212 2.04 17.30 -2.34
CA GLY A 212 2.81 16.58 -3.34
C GLY A 212 2.09 16.51 -4.69
N PRO A 213 2.82 16.38 -5.82
CA PRO A 213 2.21 16.20 -7.13
C PRO A 213 1.57 14.82 -7.25
N ILE A 214 0.51 14.70 -8.04
CA ILE A 214 -0.01 13.39 -8.47
C ILE A 214 0.90 12.87 -9.58
N ILE A 215 1.41 11.65 -9.41
CA ILE A 215 2.33 11.00 -10.34
C ILE A 215 1.64 9.74 -10.90
N HIS A 216 1.69 9.56 -12.21
CA HIS A 216 1.11 8.37 -12.83
C HIS A 216 1.90 7.10 -12.43
N PRO A 217 1.26 5.99 -12.02
CA PRO A 217 1.94 4.79 -11.52
C PRO A 217 2.97 4.15 -12.44
N LYS A 218 2.76 4.26 -13.76
CA LYS A 218 3.72 3.81 -14.79
C LYS A 218 5.02 4.62 -14.87
N LEU A 219 5.09 5.80 -14.25
CA LEU A 219 6.36 6.51 -14.13
C LEU A 219 7.23 5.79 -13.09
N SER A 220 8.55 5.87 -13.24
CA SER A 220 9.50 5.30 -12.28
C SER A 220 10.30 6.47 -11.71
N CYS A 221 9.98 6.90 -10.50
CA CYS A 221 10.64 7.99 -9.78
C CYS A 221 10.35 7.91 -8.28
N PHE A 222 11.12 8.64 -7.49
CA PHE A 222 10.74 9.00 -6.13
C PHE A 222 10.40 10.47 -6.04
N CYS A 223 9.47 10.82 -5.15
CA CYS A 223 9.14 12.20 -4.85
C CYS A 223 9.40 12.50 -3.37
N LEU A 224 10.17 13.57 -3.13
CA LEU A 224 10.45 14.12 -1.81
C LEU A 224 9.47 15.26 -1.57
N VAL A 225 8.61 15.14 -0.56
CA VAL A 225 7.55 16.11 -0.25
C VAL A 225 7.70 16.61 1.19
N PRO A 226 8.12 17.87 1.39
CA PRO A 226 8.22 18.50 2.70
C PRO A 226 6.89 18.55 3.45
N ILE A 227 6.89 18.30 4.75
CA ILE A 227 5.72 18.46 5.63
C ILE A 227 5.89 19.74 6.43
N ALA A 228 5.01 20.72 6.21
CA ALA A 228 4.97 22.00 6.92
C ALA A 228 6.36 22.67 7.11
N SER A 229 7.17 22.70 6.04
CA SER A 229 8.51 23.31 6.05
C SER A 229 8.42 24.82 6.31
N GLN A 230 9.31 25.35 7.16
CA GLN A 230 9.42 26.80 7.41
C GLN A 230 9.93 27.58 6.19
N ALA A 231 10.76 26.95 5.35
CA ALA A 231 11.30 27.61 4.16
C ALA A 231 10.21 27.81 3.09
N LEU A 232 9.92 29.07 2.77
CA LEU A 232 8.89 29.45 1.78
C LEU A 232 9.18 28.96 0.35
N SER A 233 10.46 28.75 0.04
CA SER A 233 10.94 28.21 -1.24
C SER A 233 10.91 26.69 -1.31
N SER A 234 10.54 25.99 -0.23
CA SER A 234 10.49 24.53 -0.19
C SER A 234 9.42 23.99 -1.15
N ARG A 235 9.79 23.07 -2.02
CA ARG A 235 8.92 22.49 -3.06
C ARG A 235 9.12 20.98 -3.12
N PRO A 236 8.10 20.21 -3.55
CA PRO A 236 8.28 18.82 -3.89
C PRO A 236 9.32 18.63 -4.99
N ILE A 237 10.15 17.60 -4.88
CA ILE A 237 11.20 17.28 -5.85
C ILE A 237 11.02 15.84 -6.30
N SER A 238 10.97 15.59 -7.62
CA SER A 238 10.98 14.24 -8.18
C SER A 238 12.37 13.90 -8.68
N ILE A 239 12.87 12.71 -8.35
CA ILE A 239 14.18 12.22 -8.74
C ILE A 239 14.09 10.82 -9.36
N PRO A 240 15.08 10.41 -10.17
CA PRO A 240 15.21 9.02 -10.61
C PRO A 240 15.21 8.05 -9.41
N PRO A 241 14.55 6.89 -9.53
CA PRO A 241 14.29 6.01 -8.40
C PRO A 241 15.51 5.14 -8.02
N ASP A 242 16.51 5.07 -8.89
CA ASP A 242 17.80 4.43 -8.64
C ASP A 242 18.73 5.28 -7.76
N MET A 243 18.43 6.56 -7.56
CA MET A 243 19.19 7.42 -6.67
C MET A 243 18.89 7.11 -5.19
N GLU A 244 19.94 6.90 -4.41
CA GLU A 244 19.87 6.76 -2.96
C GLU A 244 19.57 8.11 -2.31
N ILE A 245 18.60 8.14 -1.40
CA ILE A 245 18.32 9.31 -0.55
C ILE A 245 18.82 9.00 0.86
N THR A 246 19.66 9.88 1.40
CA THR A 246 20.09 9.82 2.80
C THR A 246 19.53 11.00 3.57
N ILE A 247 18.81 10.72 4.66
CA ILE A 247 18.28 11.71 5.60
C ILE A 247 19.05 11.56 6.91
N VAL A 248 19.58 12.65 7.44
CA VAL A 248 20.26 12.69 8.75
C VAL A 248 19.44 13.54 9.71
N ILE A 249 19.11 12.98 10.88
CA ILE A 249 18.41 13.72 11.94
C ILE A 249 19.41 14.64 12.62
N LYS A 250 19.21 15.95 12.53
CA LYS A 250 20.11 16.96 13.13
C LYS A 250 19.64 17.40 14.50
N ASN A 251 18.33 17.56 14.63
CA ASN A 251 17.66 17.93 15.86
C ASN A 251 16.20 17.50 15.75
N GLY A 252 15.71 16.71 16.68
CA GLY A 252 14.30 16.32 16.69
C GLY A 252 14.06 15.13 17.58
N SER A 253 14.30 15.29 18.89
CA SER A 253 14.02 14.24 19.87
C SER A 253 12.58 13.72 19.73
N GLY A 254 12.44 12.41 19.57
CA GLY A 254 11.15 11.75 19.37
C GLY A 254 10.65 11.77 17.91
N THR A 255 11.48 12.16 16.94
CA THR A 255 11.16 11.96 15.51
C THR A 255 10.90 10.48 15.24
N VAL A 256 9.91 10.17 14.42
CA VAL A 256 9.59 8.80 14.03
C VAL A 256 9.79 8.63 12.53
N LEU A 257 10.25 7.44 12.16
CA LEU A 257 10.23 6.95 10.79
C LEU A 257 9.12 5.92 10.67
N HIS A 258 8.28 6.05 9.65
CA HIS A 258 7.29 5.04 9.32
C HIS A 258 7.23 4.71 7.84
N CYS A 259 6.94 3.45 7.53
CA CYS A 259 6.73 2.96 6.16
C CYS A 259 5.26 2.57 5.98
N ASP A 260 4.56 3.27 5.09
CA ASP A 260 3.12 3.16 4.81
C ASP A 260 2.22 3.16 6.07
N MET A 261 2.68 3.80 7.15
CA MET A 261 2.01 3.81 8.46
C MET A 261 1.75 2.42 9.08
N GLN A 262 2.51 1.37 8.69
CA GLN A 262 2.36 0.03 9.28
C GLN A 262 3.58 -0.44 10.06
N THR A 263 4.77 0.07 9.72
CA THR A 263 5.99 -0.18 10.50
C THR A 263 6.54 1.17 10.94
N VAL A 264 6.92 1.26 12.21
CA VAL A 264 7.32 2.51 12.86
C VAL A 264 8.57 2.27 13.70
N THR A 265 9.47 3.23 13.74
CA THR A 265 10.60 3.25 14.67
C THR A 265 10.88 4.67 15.13
N GLU A 266 11.38 4.81 16.36
CA GLU A 266 11.84 6.08 16.90
C GLU A 266 13.28 6.36 16.45
N LEU A 267 13.53 7.63 16.14
CA LEU A 267 14.81 8.14 15.69
C LEU A 267 15.43 9.05 16.75
N GLN A 268 16.75 9.12 16.73
CA GLN A 268 17.57 9.99 17.58
C GLN A 268 18.42 10.92 16.72
N ASP A 269 18.87 12.02 17.32
CA ASP A 269 19.80 12.93 16.68
C ASP A 269 21.08 12.17 16.26
N GLY A 270 21.52 12.39 15.03
CA GLY A 270 22.63 11.67 14.39
C GLY A 270 22.23 10.39 13.65
N ASP A 271 20.99 9.89 13.81
CA ASP A 271 20.52 8.75 13.03
C ASP A 271 20.50 9.06 11.54
N ARG A 272 20.83 8.04 10.74
CA ARG A 272 20.84 8.09 9.28
C ARG A 272 19.78 7.16 8.72
N ILE A 273 18.91 7.69 7.88
CA ILE A 273 17.88 6.96 7.16
C ILE A 273 18.31 6.90 5.70
N VAL A 274 18.51 5.68 5.20
CA VAL A 274 18.84 5.42 3.80
C VAL A 274 17.62 4.86 3.11
N VAL A 275 17.20 5.52 2.03
CA VAL A 275 16.02 5.18 1.23
C VAL A 275 16.47 4.83 -0.18
N LYS A 276 16.05 3.67 -0.69
CA LYS A 276 16.37 3.16 -2.03
C LYS A 276 15.16 2.54 -2.70
N LYS A 277 15.21 2.36 -4.02
CA LYS A 277 14.34 1.42 -4.71
C LYS A 277 14.58 0.00 -4.22
N SER A 278 13.49 -0.66 -3.85
CA SER A 278 13.47 -2.07 -3.49
C SER A 278 13.80 -2.91 -4.72
N ILE A 279 14.43 -4.06 -4.49
CA ILE A 279 14.59 -5.09 -5.52
C ILE A 279 13.26 -5.80 -5.83
N HIS A 280 12.31 -5.75 -4.89
CA HIS A 280 10.98 -6.31 -5.02
C HIS A 280 9.99 -5.27 -5.52
N LYS A 281 9.00 -5.73 -6.28
CA LYS A 281 7.87 -4.92 -6.75
C LYS A 281 6.56 -5.56 -6.33
N ALA A 282 5.53 -4.73 -6.12
CA ALA A 282 4.18 -5.24 -5.96
C ALA A 282 3.56 -5.51 -7.34
N LYS A 283 2.94 -6.67 -7.53
CA LYS A 283 2.26 -7.03 -8.79
C LYS A 283 0.77 -6.85 -8.65
N MET A 284 0.29 -5.67 -9.00
CA MET A 284 -1.13 -5.33 -8.90
C MET A 284 -1.88 -5.92 -10.09
N LEU A 285 -2.96 -6.66 -9.82
CA LEU A 285 -3.78 -7.28 -10.83
C LEU A 285 -5.07 -6.50 -11.00
N HIS A 286 -5.21 -5.93 -12.19
CA HIS A 286 -6.35 -5.10 -12.56
C HIS A 286 -7.25 -5.82 -13.56
N PRO A 287 -8.58 -5.63 -13.50
CA PRO A 287 -9.48 -5.97 -14.60
C PRO A 287 -9.04 -5.35 -15.92
N LYS A 288 -9.42 -5.96 -17.05
CA LYS A 288 -9.10 -5.41 -18.38
C LYS A 288 -9.77 -4.06 -18.65
N THR A 289 -10.86 -3.78 -17.92
CA THR A 289 -11.64 -2.54 -17.92
C THR A 289 -11.01 -1.42 -17.08
N TYR A 290 -9.92 -1.71 -16.35
CA TYR A 290 -9.27 -0.73 -15.48
C TYR A 290 -8.77 0.50 -16.24
N ASP A 291 -9.22 1.68 -15.79
CA ASP A 291 -8.74 2.98 -16.26
C ASP A 291 -8.34 3.86 -15.06
N TYR A 292 -7.03 4.09 -14.92
CA TYR A 292 -6.45 4.92 -13.86
C TYR A 292 -7.02 6.35 -13.86
N PHE A 293 -7.29 6.95 -15.03
CA PHE A 293 -7.82 8.31 -15.07
C PHE A 293 -9.28 8.38 -14.64
N SER A 294 -10.09 7.36 -14.97
CA SER A 294 -11.45 7.22 -14.43
C SER A 294 -11.45 7.10 -12.92
N LEU A 295 -10.49 6.33 -12.36
CA LEU A 295 -10.31 6.23 -10.93
C LEU A 295 -10.00 7.60 -10.29
N LEU A 296 -9.03 8.35 -10.83
CA LEU A 296 -8.71 9.70 -10.34
C LEU A 296 -9.93 10.62 -10.32
N ARG A 297 -10.69 10.67 -11.43
CA ARG A 297 -11.91 11.50 -11.52
C ARG A 297 -12.93 11.13 -10.45
N LYS A 298 -13.19 9.83 -10.28
CA LYS A 298 -14.15 9.32 -9.27
C LYS A 298 -13.72 9.69 -7.86
N LYS A 299 -12.42 9.66 -7.56
CA LYS A 299 -11.84 9.95 -6.24
C LYS A 299 -11.82 11.41 -5.87
N LEU A 300 -11.22 12.20 -6.75
CA LEU A 300 -10.98 13.62 -6.51
C LEU A 300 -12.20 14.46 -6.84
N ARG A 301 -13.28 13.82 -7.34
CA ARG A 301 -14.49 14.48 -7.82
C ARG A 301 -14.16 15.57 -8.85
N TRP A 302 -13.12 15.34 -9.65
CA TRP A 302 -12.71 16.27 -10.70
C TRP A 302 -13.82 16.39 -11.74
N ASN A 303 -14.18 17.62 -12.06
CA ASN A 303 -15.26 18.02 -12.98
C ASN A 303 -16.69 17.98 -12.43
N ILE A 304 -16.90 17.95 -11.10
CA ILE A 304 -18.21 18.34 -10.55
C ILE A 304 -18.29 19.87 -10.58
N ASN A 305 -18.94 20.41 -11.61
CA ASN A 305 -19.30 21.82 -11.64
C ASN A 305 -20.27 22.11 -10.48
N PRO A 306 -20.17 23.29 -9.83
CA PRO A 306 -21.15 23.70 -8.83
C PRO A 306 -22.55 23.64 -9.44
N GLN A 307 -23.43 22.83 -8.84
CA GLN A 307 -24.84 22.85 -9.23
C GLN A 307 -25.46 24.14 -8.67
N ARG A 308 -26.23 24.84 -9.51
CA ARG A 308 -27.01 25.98 -9.07
C ARG A 308 -28.05 25.47 -8.05
N ILE A 309 -27.94 25.92 -6.80
CA ILE A 309 -28.97 25.65 -5.80
C ILE A 309 -30.11 26.60 -6.11
N ASP A 310 -31.20 26.09 -6.69
CA ASP A 310 -32.42 26.85 -6.86
C ASP A 310 -33.10 27.00 -5.48
N ASN A 311 -32.74 28.08 -4.79
CA ASN A 311 -33.41 28.55 -3.58
C ASN A 311 -34.78 29.16 -3.94
N ASN A 312 -35.70 28.36 -4.47
CA ASN A 312 -37.11 28.75 -4.51
C ASN A 312 -37.79 28.23 -3.24
N PRO A 313 -38.05 29.09 -2.24
CA PRO A 313 -39.01 28.74 -1.20
C PRO A 313 -40.40 28.66 -1.85
N SER A 314 -40.95 27.46 -1.90
CA SER A 314 -42.39 27.23 -2.10
C SER A 314 -43.18 27.72 -0.90
#